data_AF-A0A915YZT4-F1
#
_entry.id   AF-A0A915YZT4-F1
#
_cell.length_a   1.000
_cell.length_b   1.000
_cell.length_c   1.000
_cell.angle_alpha   90.00
_cell.angle_beta   90.00
_cell.angle_gamma   90.00
#
_symmetry.space_group_name_H-M   'P 1'
#
loop_
_entity.id
_entity.type
_entity.pdbx_description
1 polymer ?
#
loop_
_entity_poly.entity_id
_entity_poly.type
_entity_poly.pdbx_seq_one_letter_code
_entity_poly.pdbx_strand_id
1 'polypeptide(L)'
;MRQVLKDKWLLFVDEKILDENAWWYLTCEVPDPQKKDFQKEKVLYDDKIYLTHNKTKAKISFSNFYMAPATGHLEYVEAHCSQFAYSVFNFVKTDHSDKTSYLKARDRVYLRTTNYVLRSHDVNFAISNNNNNNNNNNDNNDKNDKNDNDKNDNDNKNDIMPSIFQEVVGHQHEFSKNDMWLIEKKRT
;
A
#
# COMPACT_ATOMS: atom_id res chain seq x y z
N MET A 1 -13.81 -8.69 -14.42
CA MET A 1 -12.75 -9.67 -14.13
C MET A 1 -11.58 -8.91 -13.51
N ARG A 2 -11.28 -9.10 -12.21
CA ARG A 2 -10.13 -8.45 -11.55
C ARG A 2 -8.89 -9.29 -11.82
N GLN A 3 -8.06 -8.87 -12.77
CA GLN A 3 -6.78 -9.54 -13.04
C GLN A 3 -5.71 -8.94 -12.13
N VAL A 4 -5.41 -9.61 -11.03
CA VAL A 4 -4.18 -9.35 -10.26
C VAL A 4 -3.04 -9.95 -11.06
N LEU A 5 -2.18 -9.09 -11.62
CA LEU A 5 -0.93 -9.56 -12.23
C LEU A 5 -0.08 -10.21 -11.15
N LYS A 6 0.53 -11.37 -11.43
CA LYS A 6 1.26 -12.21 -10.47
C LYS A 6 2.40 -11.52 -9.71
N ASP A 7 2.83 -10.33 -10.15
CA ASP A 7 3.99 -9.59 -9.62
C ASP A 7 3.64 -8.20 -9.04
N LYS A 8 2.35 -7.97 -8.73
CA LYS A 8 1.87 -6.74 -8.10
C LYS A 8 1.31 -7.01 -6.72
N TRP A 9 1.70 -6.18 -5.76
CA TRP A 9 1.09 -6.15 -4.43
C TRP A 9 0.14 -4.96 -4.33
N LEU A 10 -1.04 -5.19 -3.74
CA LEU A 10 -2.06 -4.18 -3.53
C LEU A 10 -1.61 -3.18 -2.45
N LEU A 11 -1.87 -1.89 -2.68
CA LEU A 11 -1.61 -0.80 -1.74
C LEU A 11 -2.93 -0.31 -1.15
N PHE A 12 -3.00 -0.18 0.17
CA PHE A 12 -4.19 0.28 0.88
C PHE A 12 -3.84 0.99 2.19
N VAL A 13 -4.80 1.75 2.73
CA VAL A 13 -4.71 2.38 4.06
C VAL A 13 -5.68 1.69 5.02
N ASP A 14 -5.24 1.54 6.27
CA ASP A 14 -6.03 1.06 7.39
C ASP A 14 -5.81 2.00 8.60
N GLU A 15 -6.86 2.27 9.36
CA GLU A 15 -6.82 3.06 10.58
C GLU A 15 -6.13 2.33 11.75
N LYS A 16 -6.09 1.00 11.73
CA LYS A 16 -5.79 0.18 12.93
C LYS A 16 -4.49 -0.63 12.88
N ILE A 17 -3.74 -0.59 11.78
CA ILE A 17 -2.61 -1.50 11.59
C ILE A 17 -1.28 -0.73 11.64
N LEU A 18 -0.70 -0.66 12.84
CA LEU A 18 0.74 -0.43 13.06
C LEU A 18 1.50 -1.76 13.02
N ASP A 19 1.22 -2.63 12.05
CA ASP A 19 1.96 -3.88 11.89
C ASP A 19 3.25 -3.66 11.07
N GLU A 20 3.98 -4.75 10.84
CA GLU A 20 5.23 -4.72 10.11
C GLU A 20 5.10 -4.28 8.63
N ASN A 21 3.89 -4.32 8.05
CA ASN A 21 3.58 -3.95 6.67
C ASN A 21 3.29 -2.44 6.51
N ALA A 22 3.15 -1.70 7.60
CA ALA A 22 2.97 -0.24 7.54
C ALA A 22 4.30 0.51 7.33
N TRP A 23 5.44 -0.18 7.43
CA TRP A 23 6.76 0.46 7.41
C TRP A 23 7.37 0.56 6.02
N TRP A 24 7.83 1.77 5.71
CA TRP A 24 8.52 2.12 4.48
C TRP A 24 9.85 2.75 4.83
N TYR A 25 10.86 2.52 3.98
CA TYR A 25 12.08 3.30 4.03
C TYR A 25 12.28 4.05 2.71
N LEU A 26 12.93 5.19 2.83
CA LEU A 26 13.18 6.11 1.74
C LEU A 26 14.59 5.88 1.22
N THR A 27 14.74 5.87 -0.10
CA THR A 27 16.03 5.97 -0.78
C THR A 27 15.99 7.12 -1.77
N CYS A 28 17.03 7.94 -1.83
CA CYS A 28 17.11 9.07 -2.75
C CYS A 28 17.77 8.65 -4.08
N GLU A 29 17.29 9.19 -5.20
CA GLU A 29 17.92 9.06 -6.51
C GLU A 29 19.17 9.95 -6.56
N VAL A 30 20.32 9.35 -6.22
CA VAL A 30 21.64 10.00 -6.11
C VAL A 30 21.65 11.14 -5.07
N PRO A 31 22.57 11.15 -4.09
CA PRO A 31 22.68 12.27 -3.17
C PRO A 31 22.96 13.55 -3.97
N ASP A 32 22.15 14.59 -3.78
CA ASP A 32 22.43 15.90 -4.37
C ASP A 32 23.86 16.32 -3.95
N PRO A 33 24.78 16.53 -4.92
CA PRO A 33 26.17 16.88 -4.62
C PRO A 33 26.29 18.22 -3.87
N GLN A 34 25.24 19.03 -3.84
CA GLN A 34 25.18 20.31 -3.14
C GLN A 34 24.72 20.19 -1.68
N LYS A 35 24.37 19.00 -1.20
CA LYS A 35 24.00 18.81 0.22
C LYS A 35 25.15 19.21 1.14
N LYS A 36 24.86 20.10 2.08
CA LYS A 36 25.78 20.44 3.18
C LYS A 36 26.00 19.21 4.06
N ASP A 37 27.11 19.14 4.77
CA ASP A 37 27.47 17.97 5.59
C ASP A 37 26.36 17.54 6.56
N PHE A 38 25.72 18.49 7.24
CA PHE A 38 24.61 18.20 8.17
C PHE A 38 23.32 17.72 7.48
N GLN A 39 23.23 17.85 6.16
CA GLN A 39 22.08 17.42 5.34
C GLN A 39 22.31 16.05 4.69
N LYS A 40 23.52 15.49 4.74
CA LYS A 40 23.86 14.23 4.05
C LYS A 40 22.98 13.05 4.45
N GLU A 41 22.54 13.02 5.71
CA GLU A 41 21.63 11.99 6.25
C GLU A 41 20.15 12.44 6.27
N LYS A 42 19.83 13.58 5.67
CA LYS A 42 18.49 14.13 5.64
C LYS A 42 17.87 13.97 4.26
N VAL A 43 16.56 13.70 4.25
CA VAL A 43 15.73 13.78 3.06
C VAL A 43 15.29 15.24 2.91
N LEU A 44 15.70 15.88 1.82
CA LEU A 44 15.26 17.22 1.45
C LEU A 44 13.93 17.14 0.72
N TYR A 45 13.14 18.22 0.76
CA TYR A 45 11.87 18.26 0.00
C TYR A 45 12.10 18.14 -1.51
N ASP A 46 13.25 18.63 -1.98
CA ASP A 46 13.64 18.65 -3.38
C ASP A 46 14.26 17.31 -3.81
N ASP A 47 14.50 16.38 -2.88
CA ASP A 47 15.02 15.06 -3.20
C ASP A 47 13.99 14.26 -3.99
N LYS A 48 14.49 13.57 -5.01
CA LYS A 48 13.76 12.50 -5.69
C LYS A 48 13.92 11.22 -4.90
N ILE A 49 12.80 10.62 -4.50
CA ILE A 49 12.77 9.50 -3.57
C ILE A 49 12.02 8.30 -4.14
N TYR A 50 12.42 7.13 -3.66
CA TYR A 50 11.69 5.87 -3.82
C TYR A 50 11.13 5.44 -2.46
N LEU A 51 9.86 5.09 -2.43
CA LEU A 51 9.21 4.49 -1.26
C LEU A 51 9.32 2.98 -1.37
N THR A 52 10.14 2.38 -0.53
CA THR A 52 10.35 0.93 -0.53
C THR A 52 9.70 0.31 0.69
N HIS A 53 8.81 -0.65 0.44
CA HIS A 53 8.13 -1.38 1.50
C HIS A 53 9.16 -2.20 2.29
N ASN A 54 9.13 -2.09 3.61
CA ASN A 54 10.18 -2.63 4.46
C ASN A 54 10.27 -4.17 4.39
N LYS A 55 9.12 -4.86 4.35
CA LYS A 55 9.09 -6.33 4.35
C LYS A 55 9.34 -6.93 2.98
N THR A 56 8.60 -6.49 1.96
CA THR A 56 8.65 -7.11 0.61
C THR A 56 9.74 -6.53 -0.30
N LYS A 57 10.34 -5.40 0.10
CA LYS A 57 11.31 -4.62 -0.70
C LYS A 57 10.76 -4.10 -2.04
N ALA A 58 9.46 -4.24 -2.27
CA ALA A 58 8.77 -3.69 -3.42
C ALA A 58 8.68 -2.16 -3.29
N LYS A 59 8.66 -1.46 -4.42
CA LYS A 59 8.51 -0.02 -4.51
C LYS A 59 7.12 0.35 -4.95
N ILE A 60 6.63 1.51 -4.52
CA ILE A 60 5.38 2.06 -5.03
C ILE A 60 5.58 2.47 -6.49
N SER A 61 4.59 2.13 -7.32
CA SER A 61 4.51 2.47 -8.74
C SER A 61 3.07 2.84 -9.12
N PHE A 62 2.91 3.83 -9.96
CA PHE A 62 1.64 4.10 -10.65
C PHE A 62 1.61 3.39 -11.99
N SER A 63 0.46 2.81 -12.34
CA SER A 63 0.27 2.25 -13.67
C SER A 63 -0.11 3.33 -14.68
N ASN A 64 0.48 3.27 -15.88
CA ASN A 64 0.00 4.02 -17.04
C ASN A 64 -1.06 3.26 -17.87
N PHE A 65 -1.34 2.01 -17.50
CA PHE A 65 -2.22 1.10 -18.27
C PHE A 65 -3.47 0.71 -17.50
N TYR A 66 -3.43 0.76 -16.17
CA TYR A 66 -4.51 0.30 -15.31
C TYR A 66 -5.08 1.44 -14.48
N MET A 67 -6.40 1.51 -14.51
CA MET A 67 -7.21 2.43 -13.73
C MET A 67 -7.30 1.93 -12.28
N ALA A 68 -7.73 2.80 -11.37
CA ALA A 68 -7.96 2.44 -9.97
C ALA A 68 -8.88 1.20 -9.85
N PRO A 69 -8.45 0.12 -9.17
CA PRO A 69 -9.11 -1.18 -9.22
C PRO A 69 -10.51 -1.24 -8.62
N ALA A 70 -10.82 -0.37 -7.64
CA ALA A 70 -12.14 -0.33 -7.01
C ALA A 70 -13.14 0.50 -7.82
N THR A 71 -12.68 1.58 -8.46
CA THR A 71 -13.57 2.54 -9.12
C THR A 71 -13.60 2.47 -10.63
N GLY A 72 -12.52 2.04 -11.28
CA GLY A 72 -12.41 2.04 -12.73
C GLY A 72 -12.61 3.42 -13.37
N HIS A 73 -12.43 4.51 -12.61
CA HIS A 73 -12.58 5.88 -13.11
C HIS A 73 -11.34 6.32 -13.89
N LEU A 74 -11.54 7.01 -15.03
CA LEU A 74 -10.46 7.51 -15.90
C LEU A 74 -9.55 8.53 -15.23
N GLU A 75 -10.03 9.12 -14.13
CA GLU A 75 -9.32 10.14 -13.35
C GLU A 75 -8.28 9.57 -12.39
N TYR A 76 -8.35 8.26 -12.11
CA TYR A 76 -7.52 7.60 -11.10
C TYR A 76 -6.77 6.42 -11.69
N VAL A 77 -5.47 6.37 -11.41
CA VAL A 77 -4.61 5.26 -11.82
C VAL A 77 -4.31 4.32 -10.65
N GLU A 78 -4.08 3.05 -10.97
CA GLU A 78 -3.70 2.03 -10.00
C GLU A 78 -2.35 2.40 -9.35
N ALA A 79 -2.37 2.65 -8.05
CA ALA A 79 -1.18 2.62 -7.21
C ALA A 79 -0.94 1.18 -6.73
N HIS A 80 0.24 0.65 -7.00
CA HIS A 80 0.60 -0.71 -6.63
C HIS A 80 2.05 -0.78 -6.18
N CYS A 81 2.40 -1.87 -5.52
CA CYS A 81 3.79 -2.21 -5.26
C CYS A 81 4.32 -3.17 -6.31
N SER A 82 5.57 -3.00 -6.71
CA SER A 82 6.28 -3.91 -7.62
C SER A 82 7.77 -4.01 -7.27
N GLN A 83 8.39 -5.16 -7.53
CA GLN A 83 9.84 -5.31 -7.49
C GLN A 83 10.51 -4.82 -8.78
N PHE A 84 9.75 -4.74 -9.89
CA PHE A 84 10.25 -4.48 -11.23
C PHE A 84 9.86 -3.09 -11.76
N ALA A 85 8.91 -2.43 -11.12
CA ALA A 85 8.47 -1.08 -11.46
C ALA A 85 8.53 -0.17 -10.24
N TYR A 86 8.73 1.13 -10.49
CA TYR A 86 8.78 2.14 -9.45
C TYR A 86 8.36 3.50 -9.99
N SER A 87 7.88 4.34 -9.09
CA SER A 87 7.66 5.76 -9.33
C SER A 87 8.64 6.59 -8.52
N VAL A 88 9.14 7.67 -9.12
CA VAL A 88 10.00 8.64 -8.46
C VAL A 88 9.12 9.72 -7.86
N PHE A 89 9.18 9.86 -6.54
CA PHE A 89 8.38 10.82 -5.80
C PHE A 89 9.21 12.03 -5.34
N ASN A 90 8.53 13.12 -5.06
CA ASN A 90 9.03 14.26 -4.31
C ASN A 90 8.04 14.58 -3.20
N PHE A 91 8.55 15.05 -2.07
CA PHE A 91 7.70 15.61 -1.02
C PHE A 91 7.36 17.06 -1.35
N VAL A 92 6.08 17.41 -1.25
CA VAL A 92 5.65 18.81 -1.34
C VAL A 92 5.15 19.25 0.02
N LYS A 93 5.67 20.37 0.51
CA LYS A 93 5.20 20.98 1.74
C LYS A 93 3.74 21.41 1.62
N THR A 94 2.99 21.16 2.68
CA THR A 94 1.65 21.74 2.84
C THR A 94 1.70 23.12 3.49
N ASP A 95 2.70 23.35 4.36
CA ASP A 95 2.93 24.61 5.06
C ASP A 95 4.25 25.26 4.61
N HIS A 96 4.16 26.46 4.05
CA HIS A 96 5.30 27.24 3.56
C HIS A 96 5.89 28.19 4.61
N SER A 97 5.30 28.28 5.80
CA SER A 97 5.83 29.11 6.90
C SER A 97 7.10 28.50 7.51
N ASP A 98 7.22 27.17 7.50
CA ASP A 98 8.42 26.46 7.93
C ASP A 98 9.53 26.55 6.86
N LYS A 99 10.64 27.18 7.23
CA LYS A 99 11.82 27.36 6.37
C LYS A 99 12.75 26.15 6.34
N THR A 100 12.47 25.08 7.08
CA THR A 100 13.31 23.88 7.14
C THR A 100 13.37 23.20 5.79
N SER A 101 14.55 23.00 5.20
CA SER A 101 14.67 22.41 3.84
C SER A 101 14.57 20.88 3.79
N TYR A 102 14.41 20.22 4.95
CA TYR A 102 14.39 18.77 5.08
C TYR A 102 13.15 18.27 5.82
N LEU A 103 12.78 17.03 5.52
CA LEU A 103 11.63 16.33 6.08
C LEU A 103 11.86 15.97 7.55
N LYS A 104 10.84 16.18 8.37
CA LYS A 104 10.77 15.84 9.79
C LYS A 104 9.57 14.95 10.07
N ALA A 105 9.63 14.24 11.20
CA ALA A 105 8.46 13.57 11.72
C ALA A 105 7.37 14.62 12.03
N ARG A 106 6.10 14.23 11.80
CA ARG A 106 4.90 15.07 11.94
C ARG A 106 4.70 16.12 10.85
N ASP A 107 5.60 16.21 9.89
CA ASP A 107 5.34 17.02 8.70
C ASP A 107 4.12 16.46 7.96
N ARG A 108 3.30 17.38 7.44
CA ARG A 108 2.20 17.09 6.54
C ARG A 108 2.66 17.40 5.13
N VAL A 109 2.61 16.42 4.25
CA VAL A 109 3.18 16.53 2.91
C VAL A 109 2.25 15.94 1.86
N TYR A 110 2.37 16.41 0.63
CA TYR A 110 1.89 15.67 -0.53
C TYR A 110 3.04 14.82 -1.08
N LEU A 111 2.72 13.64 -1.59
CA LEU A 111 3.65 12.83 -2.36
C LEU A 111 3.25 12.90 -3.83
N ARG A 112 4.14 13.47 -4.65
CA ARG A 112 3.91 13.62 -6.09
C ARG A 112 5.01 12.97 -6.88
N THR A 113 4.66 12.47 -8.06
CA THR A 113 5.59 12.22 -9.16
C THR A 113 5.54 13.41 -10.12
N THR A 114 6.17 13.27 -11.28
CA THR A 114 5.99 14.22 -12.39
C THR A 114 4.51 14.35 -12.79
N ASN A 115 3.77 13.24 -12.80
CA ASN A 115 2.44 13.17 -13.43
C ASN A 115 1.29 12.95 -12.45
N TYR A 116 1.56 12.42 -11.25
CA TYR A 116 0.52 11.94 -10.35
C TYR A 116 0.79 12.34 -8.90
N VAL A 117 -0.28 12.57 -8.15
CA VAL A 117 -0.31 12.76 -6.70
C VAL A 117 -0.87 11.49 -6.06
N LEU A 118 -0.24 11.02 -4.97
CA LEU A 118 -0.69 9.87 -4.19
C LEU A 118 -1.85 10.29 -3.28
N ARG A 119 -2.98 9.60 -3.40
CA ARG A 119 -4.22 9.88 -2.67
C ARG A 119 -4.70 8.67 -1.89
N SER A 120 -5.19 8.92 -0.68
CA SER A 120 -6.10 7.99 0.01
C SER A 120 -7.51 8.24 -0.52
N HIS A 121 -8.02 7.34 -1.36
CA HIS A 121 -9.28 7.54 -2.07
C HIS A 121 -10.47 7.25 -1.16
N ASP A 122 -11.58 7.98 -1.28
CA ASP A 122 -12.79 7.78 -0.45
C ASP A 122 -13.59 6.53 -0.87
N VAL A 123 -12.89 5.44 -1.20
CA VAL A 123 -13.45 4.18 -1.66
C VAL A 123 -12.83 3.04 -0.89
N ASN A 124 -13.71 2.20 -0.35
CA ASN A 124 -13.34 1.05 0.45
C ASN A 124 -13.53 -0.24 -0.34
N PHE A 125 -12.75 -1.26 0.01
CA PHE A 125 -12.91 -2.61 -0.51
C PHE A 125 -12.67 -3.65 0.58
N ALA A 126 -13.27 -4.83 0.39
CA ALA A 126 -13.18 -5.94 1.31
C ALA A 126 -12.12 -6.97 0.86
N ILE A 127 -11.31 -7.45 1.79
CA ILE A 127 -10.48 -8.66 1.60
C ILE A 127 -11.03 -9.75 2.54
N SER A 128 -11.46 -10.88 1.96
CA SER A 128 -11.91 -12.05 2.73
C SER A 128 -10.71 -12.81 3.28
N ASN A 129 -10.70 -13.05 4.60
CA ASN A 129 -9.60 -13.76 5.24
C ASN A 129 -9.89 -15.28 5.21
N ASN A 130 -9.54 -15.95 4.10
CA ASN A 130 -9.69 -17.40 4.00
C ASN A 130 -8.56 -18.13 4.76
N ASN A 131 -8.71 -18.29 6.07
CA ASN A 131 -7.88 -19.20 6.86
C ASN A 131 -8.30 -20.65 6.63
N ASN A 132 -8.03 -21.21 5.44
CA ASN A 132 -8.12 -22.65 5.21
C ASN A 132 -6.73 -23.29 5.32
N ASN A 133 -6.19 -23.34 6.55
CA ASN A 133 -5.14 -24.29 6.91
C ASN A 133 -5.82 -25.59 7.39
N ASN A 134 -6.40 -26.36 6.46
CA ASN A 134 -6.73 -27.75 6.72
C ASN A 134 -5.62 -28.64 6.16
N ASN A 135 -4.52 -28.71 6.91
CA ASN A 135 -3.59 -29.84 6.83
C ASN A 135 -4.19 -30.97 7.67
N ASN A 136 -5.17 -31.68 7.12
CA ASN A 136 -5.52 -33.02 7.59
C ASN A 136 -5.06 -34.01 6.52
N ASN A 137 -3.78 -34.37 6.59
CA ASN A 137 -3.35 -35.68 6.14
C ASN A 137 -4.09 -36.71 7.02
N ASN A 138 -5.04 -37.42 6.43
CA ASN A 138 -5.37 -38.76 6.87
C ASN A 138 -5.48 -39.63 5.62
N ASP A 139 -4.33 -40.20 5.26
CA ASP A 139 -4.29 -41.49 4.62
C ASP A 139 -5.06 -42.47 5.52
N ASN A 140 -6.16 -43.01 5.01
CA ASN A 140 -6.60 -44.36 5.36
C ASN A 140 -7.45 -44.91 4.22
N ASN A 141 -6.86 -45.90 3.54
CA ASN A 141 -7.60 -46.90 2.78
C ASN A 141 -8.64 -47.57 3.69
N ASP A 142 -9.89 -47.69 3.26
CA ASP A 142 -10.52 -49.00 3.10
C ASP A 142 -11.91 -48.93 2.46
N LYS A 143 -12.26 -50.05 1.82
CA LYS A 143 -13.41 -50.26 0.93
C LYS A 143 -14.72 -50.52 1.69
N ASN A 144 -15.82 -50.21 0.97
CA ASN A 144 -17.15 -50.86 0.92
C ASN A 144 -18.33 -50.35 1.78
N ASP A 145 -19.41 -50.13 1.02
CA ASP A 145 -20.83 -50.44 1.22
C ASP A 145 -21.75 -49.69 2.22
N LYS A 146 -22.74 -49.04 1.58
CA LYS A 146 -24.17 -48.86 1.92
C LYS A 146 -24.60 -47.97 3.10
N ASN A 147 -25.42 -46.97 2.70
CA ASN A 147 -26.58 -46.32 3.34
C ASN A 147 -26.62 -46.25 4.87
N ASP A 148 -26.67 -45.03 5.42
CA ASP A 148 -27.92 -44.46 5.94
C ASP A 148 -27.75 -42.97 6.31
N ASN A 149 -28.89 -42.28 6.32
CA ASN A 149 -29.04 -40.85 6.59
C ASN A 149 -28.47 -40.43 7.94
N ASP A 150 -27.54 -39.47 7.93
CA ASP A 150 -27.41 -38.49 9.02
C ASP A 150 -26.97 -37.14 8.45
N LYS A 151 -27.91 -36.18 8.45
CA LYS A 151 -27.64 -34.77 8.19
C LYS A 151 -26.85 -34.21 9.37
N ASN A 152 -25.54 -34.23 9.27
CA ASN A 152 -24.67 -33.37 10.07
C ASN A 152 -24.45 -32.06 9.33
N ASP A 153 -25.47 -31.18 9.36
CA ASP A 153 -25.33 -29.77 9.01
C ASP A 153 -24.63 -29.06 10.19
N ASN A 154 -23.37 -29.40 10.44
CA ASN A 154 -22.48 -28.53 11.21
C ASN A 154 -21.95 -27.47 10.26
N ASP A 155 -22.82 -26.53 9.89
CA ASP A 155 -22.46 -25.25 9.31
C ASP A 155 -21.76 -24.43 10.41
N ASN A 156 -20.54 -24.83 10.76
CA ASN A 156 -19.61 -24.00 11.52
C ASN A 156 -19.07 -22.94 10.55
N LYS A 157 -19.97 -22.08 10.03
CA LYS A 157 -19.59 -20.82 9.40
C LYS A 157 -19.03 -19.98 10.53
N ASN A 158 -17.72 -20.09 10.73
CA ASN A 158 -16.97 -18.99 11.26
C ASN A 158 -17.24 -17.83 10.30
N ASP A 159 -18.17 -16.96 10.66
CA ASP A 159 -18.45 -15.70 9.97
C ASP A 159 -17.22 -14.81 10.15
N ILE A 160 -16.16 -15.13 9.39
CA ILE A 160 -14.96 -14.33 9.34
C ILE A 160 -15.35 -13.06 8.59
N MET A 161 -15.69 -12.03 9.36
CA MET A 161 -16.04 -10.73 8.82
C MET A 161 -14.86 -10.23 7.95
N PRO A 162 -15.11 -9.82 6.70
CA PRO A 162 -14.04 -9.36 5.83
C PRO A 162 -13.44 -8.06 6.37
N SER A 163 -12.13 -7.91 6.23
CA SER A 163 -11.45 -6.67 6.57
C SER A 163 -11.71 -5.63 5.48
N ILE A 164 -12.09 -4.44 5.89
CA ILE A 164 -12.40 -3.30 5.00
C ILE A 164 -11.19 -2.39 4.98
N PHE A 165 -10.72 -2.04 3.78
CA PHE A 165 -9.56 -1.20 3.57
C PHE A 165 -9.87 -0.07 2.60
N GLN A 166 -9.14 1.03 2.72
CA GLN A 166 -9.26 2.19 1.85
C GLN A 166 -8.29 2.08 0.67
N GLU A 167 -8.79 2.34 -0.54
CA GLU A 167 -8.00 2.30 -1.78
C GLU A 167 -6.99 3.45 -1.84
N VAL A 168 -5.76 3.15 -2.31
CA VAL A 168 -4.75 4.16 -2.63
C VAL A 168 -4.59 4.28 -4.13
N VAL A 169 -4.57 5.51 -4.64
CA VAL A 169 -4.57 5.80 -6.09
C VAL A 169 -3.59 6.92 -6.45
N GLY A 170 -3.28 7.03 -7.74
CA GLY A 170 -2.67 8.23 -8.32
C GLY A 170 -3.71 9.07 -9.04
N HIS A 171 -3.61 10.40 -8.99
CA HIS A 171 -4.42 11.32 -9.82
C HIS A 171 -3.61 12.51 -10.32
N GLN A 172 -4.11 13.21 -11.33
CA GLN A 172 -3.43 14.36 -11.96
C GLN A 172 -3.98 15.73 -11.52
N HIS A 173 -5.06 15.73 -10.74
CA HIS A 173 -5.72 16.95 -10.27
C HIS A 173 -4.91 17.75 -9.23
N GLU A 174 -5.39 18.96 -8.93
CA GLU A 174 -4.88 19.79 -7.85
C GLU A 174 -4.93 19.08 -6.49
N PHE A 175 -4.06 19.51 -5.57
CA PHE A 175 -3.99 18.98 -4.23
C PHE A 175 -5.28 19.25 -3.44
N SER A 176 -5.71 18.24 -2.71
CA SER A 176 -6.84 18.25 -1.79
C SER A 176 -6.42 17.73 -0.41
N LYS A 177 -7.34 17.80 0.56
CA LYS A 177 -7.08 17.30 1.92
C LYS A 177 -6.80 15.79 1.97
N ASN A 178 -7.35 15.02 1.04
CA ASN A 178 -7.20 13.55 0.99
C ASN A 178 -5.86 13.11 0.37
N ASP A 179 -5.06 14.07 -0.12
CA ASP A 179 -3.74 13.84 -0.72
C ASP A 179 -2.63 14.04 0.31
N MET A 180 -2.98 14.50 1.51
CA MET A 180 -2.06 14.88 2.55
C MET A 180 -1.70 13.69 3.43
N TRP A 181 -0.39 13.45 3.56
CA TRP A 181 0.18 12.37 4.34
C TRP A 181 0.92 12.94 5.55
N LEU A 182 0.74 12.28 6.71
CA LEU A 182 1.49 12.58 7.92
C LEU A 182 2.74 11.71 7.98
N ILE A 183 3.92 12.32 8.16
CA ILE A 183 5.15 11.57 8.33
C ILE A 183 5.24 11.02 9.75
N GLU A 184 5.16 9.70 9.87
CA GLU A 184 5.42 8.99 11.11
C GLU A 184 6.79 8.34 11.11
N LYS A 185 7.45 8.35 12.28
CA LYS A 185 8.74 7.71 12.48
C LYS A 185 8.58 6.56 13.46
N LYS A 186 9.13 5.39 13.12
CA LYS A 186 9.24 4.27 14.05
C LYS A 186 10.04 4.71 15.28
N ARG A 187 9.46 4.55 16.47
CA ARG A 187 10.19 4.74 17.72
C ARG A 187 11.21 3.61 17.83
N THR A 188 12.49 3.97 17.81
CA THR A 188 13.63 3.10 18.12
C THR A 188 13.88 3.13 19.62
#